data_AF-A0A351G8G5-F1
#
_entry.id   AF-A0A351G8G5-F1
#
_cell.length_a   1.000
_cell.length_b   1.000
_cell.length_c   1.000
_cell.angle_alpha   90.00
_cell.angle_beta   90.00
_cell.angle_gamma   90.00
#
_symmetry.space_group_name_H-M   'P 1'
#
loop_
_entity.id
_entity.type
_entity.pdbx_description
1 polymer ?
#
loop_
_entity_poly.entity_id
_entity_poly.type
_entity_poly.pdbx_seq_one_letter_code
_entity_poly.pdbx_strand_id
1 'polypeptide(L)'
;MVYLIIILRFLHILSGIFWVGFALMITFYISPAVQATQESGQKFFSYLLQHTNLGKFITVTALVSVLAGFSLYWINSNGFQSDWMKSGPGLGFGLGAVAALLGLHYGLLQNKRSKAMIQLGQKIQAQGSPPTDEQRKSIQKLQTQLKTGGKLNAIFLLLASILMATARFWVF
;
A
#
# COMPACT_ATOMS: atom_id res chain seq x y z
N MET A 1 15.86 -26.02 6.06
CA MET A 1 14.51 -25.45 6.33
C MET A 1 14.54 -24.25 7.27
N VAL A 2 15.24 -24.29 8.41
CA VAL A 2 15.34 -23.15 9.34
C VAL A 2 15.85 -21.87 8.67
N TYR A 3 16.96 -21.94 7.90
CA TYR A 3 17.51 -20.77 7.21
C TYR A 3 16.53 -20.11 6.22
N LEU A 4 15.76 -20.92 5.48
CA LEU A 4 14.75 -20.41 4.55
C LEU A 4 13.67 -19.61 5.29
N ILE A 5 13.16 -20.14 6.40
CA ILE A 5 12.15 -19.46 7.22
C ILE A 5 12.69 -18.14 7.76
N ILE A 6 13.95 -18.11 8.22
CA ILE A 6 14.58 -16.88 8.72
C ILE A 6 14.69 -15.84 7.60
N ILE A 7 15.16 -16.23 6.41
CA ILE A 7 15.27 -15.33 5.25
C ILE A 7 13.89 -14.79 4.85
N LEU A 8 12.88 -15.66 4.76
CA LEU A 8 11.52 -15.22 4.42
C LEU A 8 10.94 -14.26 5.46
N ARG A 9 11.17 -14.50 6.76
CA ARG A 9 10.75 -13.57 7.82
C ARG A 9 11.45 -12.23 7.71
N PHE A 10 12.75 -12.23 7.46
CA PHE A 10 13.53 -11.02 7.25
C PHE A 10 13.00 -10.21 6.06
N LEU A 11 12.81 -10.86 4.90
CA LEU A 11 12.26 -10.23 3.70
C LEU A 11 10.85 -9.70 3.93
N HIS A 12 9.98 -10.47 4.59
CA HIS A 12 8.61 -10.09 4.90
C HIS A 12 8.58 -8.83 5.79
N ILE A 13 9.30 -8.87 6.92
CA ILE A 13 9.26 -7.80 7.93
C ILE A 13 9.89 -6.52 7.37
N LEU A 14 11.10 -6.60 6.81
CA LEU A 14 11.77 -5.39 6.31
C LEU A 14 11.01 -4.74 5.15
N SER A 15 10.52 -5.56 4.20
CA SER A 15 9.75 -5.02 3.08
C SER A 15 8.39 -4.48 3.54
N GLY A 16 7.77 -5.13 4.53
CA GLY A 16 6.56 -4.66 5.20
C GLY A 16 6.76 -3.32 5.90
N ILE A 17 7.89 -3.10 6.59
CA ILE A 17 8.22 -1.82 7.24
C ILE A 17 8.21 -0.67 6.22
N PHE A 18 8.93 -0.83 5.10
CA PHE A 18 8.96 0.21 4.06
C PHE A 18 7.58 0.44 3.45
N TRP A 19 6.85 -0.63 3.14
CA TRP A 19 5.54 -0.51 2.51
C TRP A 19 4.50 0.13 3.42
N VAL A 20 4.29 -0.42 4.63
CA VAL A 20 3.32 0.09 5.60
C VAL A 20 3.71 1.48 6.06
N GLY A 21 4.97 1.68 6.43
CA GLY A 21 5.47 2.99 6.87
C GLY A 21 5.25 4.08 5.83
N PHE A 22 5.55 3.81 4.56
CA PHE A 22 5.29 4.76 3.48
C PHE A 22 3.80 5.03 3.27
N ALA A 23 2.94 4.00 3.31
CA ALA A 23 1.50 4.17 3.13
C ALA A 23 0.89 5.07 4.23
N LEU A 24 1.33 4.91 5.47
CA LEU A 24 0.92 5.76 6.60
C LEU A 24 1.47 7.18 6.45
N MET A 25 2.76 7.33 6.12
CA MET A 25 3.41 8.63 5.87
C MET A 25 2.68 9.42 4.78
N ILE A 26 2.37 8.76 3.65
CA ILE A 26 1.63 9.34 2.53
C ILE A 26 0.24 9.78 2.97
N THR A 27 -0.48 8.94 3.69
CA THR A 27 -1.88 9.15 4.01
C THR A 27 -2.07 10.25 5.05
N PHE A 28 -1.26 10.25 6.10
CA PHE A 28 -1.44 11.14 7.25
C PHE A 28 -0.63 12.43 7.20
N TYR A 29 0.49 12.46 6.47
CA TYR A 29 1.41 13.61 6.49
C TYR A 29 1.62 14.21 5.11
N ILE A 30 2.10 13.42 4.14
CA ILE A 30 2.49 13.95 2.82
C ILE A 30 1.26 14.42 2.04
N SER A 31 0.20 13.61 1.95
CA SER A 31 -0.99 13.99 1.17
C SER A 31 -1.70 15.24 1.73
N PRO A 32 -1.89 15.37 3.06
CA PRO A 32 -2.38 16.63 3.63
C PRO A 32 -1.46 17.82 3.35
N ALA A 33 -0.14 17.66 3.47
CA ALA A 33 0.82 18.73 3.17
C ALA A 33 0.77 19.16 1.69
N VAL A 34 0.68 18.20 0.76
CA VAL A 34 0.53 18.46 -0.68
C VAL A 34 -0.77 19.22 -0.96
N GLN A 35 -1.87 18.90 -0.26
CA GLN A 35 -3.14 19.61 -0.40
C GLN A 35 -3.06 21.04 0.16
N ALA A 36 -2.44 21.22 1.33
CA ALA A 36 -2.31 22.53 1.99
C ALA A 36 -1.41 23.50 1.20
N THR A 37 -0.38 22.98 0.54
CA THR A 37 0.60 23.77 -0.24
C THR A 37 0.26 23.91 -1.72
N GLN A 38 -0.89 23.36 -2.14
CA GLN A 38 -1.48 23.48 -3.48
C GLN A 38 -0.47 23.18 -4.60
N GLU A 39 -0.25 24.14 -5.51
CA GLU A 39 0.57 23.96 -6.71
C GLU A 39 2.01 23.54 -6.38
N SER A 40 2.62 24.14 -5.35
CA SER A 40 4.01 23.83 -4.96
C SER A 40 4.14 22.38 -4.48
N GLY A 41 3.21 21.91 -3.63
CA GLY A 41 3.14 20.53 -3.18
C GLY A 41 2.87 19.55 -4.32
N GLN A 42 1.97 19.90 -5.24
CA GLN A 42 1.66 19.08 -6.41
C GLN A 42 2.89 18.92 -7.33
N LYS A 43 3.65 20.00 -7.57
CA LYS A 43 4.90 19.95 -8.35
C LYS A 43 5.94 19.05 -7.68
N PHE A 44 6.19 19.23 -6.38
CA PHE A 44 7.10 18.40 -5.61
C PHE A 44 6.71 16.92 -5.67
N PHE A 45 5.46 16.61 -5.36
CA PHE A 45 4.98 15.22 -5.34
C PHE A 45 5.01 14.58 -6.74
N SER A 46 4.65 15.35 -7.77
CA SER A 46 4.73 14.90 -9.15
C SER A 46 6.17 14.62 -9.58
N TYR A 47 7.13 15.46 -9.19
CA TYR A 47 8.54 15.22 -9.43
C TYR A 47 9.02 13.95 -8.73
N LEU A 48 8.71 13.83 -7.43
CA LEU A 48 9.06 12.66 -6.62
C LEU A 48 8.55 11.35 -7.24
N LEU A 49 7.32 11.33 -7.77
CA LEU A 49 6.76 10.12 -8.39
C LEU A 49 7.28 9.82 -9.79
N GLN A 50 7.67 10.83 -10.57
CA GLN A 50 8.07 10.66 -11.98
C GLN A 50 9.58 10.54 -12.18
N HIS A 51 10.36 11.22 -11.35
CA HIS A 51 11.81 11.36 -11.51
C HIS A 51 12.61 10.57 -10.47
N THR A 52 11.92 9.83 -9.60
CA THR A 52 12.56 8.90 -8.67
C THR A 52 11.97 7.50 -8.82
N ASN A 53 12.68 6.53 -8.27
CA ASN A 53 12.21 5.15 -8.23
C ASN A 53 11.21 4.87 -7.11
N LEU A 54 10.70 5.87 -6.38
CA LEU A 54 9.87 5.69 -5.19
C LEU A 54 8.65 4.80 -5.44
N GLY A 55 7.87 5.08 -6.49
CA GLY A 55 6.67 4.29 -6.81
C GLY A 55 7.00 2.82 -7.14
N LYS A 56 8.12 2.59 -7.84
CA LYS A 56 8.61 1.24 -8.16
C LYS A 56 9.12 0.53 -6.90
N PHE A 57 9.90 1.22 -6.08
CA PHE A 57 10.46 0.72 -4.83
C PHE A 57 9.35 0.24 -3.88
N ILE A 58 8.35 1.08 -3.62
CA ILE A 58 7.24 0.73 -2.73
C ILE A 58 6.40 -0.44 -3.29
N THR A 59 6.21 -0.49 -4.61
CA THR A 59 5.51 -1.63 -5.24
C THR A 59 6.31 -2.93 -5.06
N VAL A 60 7.63 -2.88 -5.25
CA VAL A 60 8.51 -4.05 -5.05
C VAL A 60 8.50 -4.49 -3.59
N THR A 61 8.65 -3.58 -2.63
CA THR A 61 8.62 -3.94 -1.20
C THR A 61 7.26 -4.51 -0.79
N ALA A 62 6.15 -3.97 -1.31
CA ALA A 62 4.83 -4.53 -1.07
C ALA A 62 4.71 -5.98 -1.58
N LEU A 63 5.14 -6.24 -2.82
CA LEU A 63 5.10 -7.58 -3.42
C LEU A 63 6.03 -8.55 -2.70
N VAL A 64 7.26 -8.16 -2.38
CA VAL A 64 8.21 -8.99 -1.62
C VAL A 64 7.62 -9.33 -0.25
N SER A 65 7.03 -8.37 0.44
CA SER A 65 6.36 -8.60 1.72
C SER A 65 5.24 -9.63 1.59
N VAL A 66 4.34 -9.45 0.63
CA VAL A 66 3.20 -10.36 0.43
C VAL A 66 3.65 -11.77 0.05
N LEU A 67 4.58 -11.90 -0.90
CA LEU A 67 5.08 -13.21 -1.34
C LEU A 67 5.81 -13.93 -0.22
N ALA A 68 6.69 -13.25 0.52
CA ALA A 68 7.39 -13.85 1.65
C ALA A 68 6.43 -14.27 2.78
N GLY A 69 5.43 -13.43 3.09
CA GLY A 69 4.40 -13.75 4.08
C GLY A 69 3.52 -14.93 3.67
N PHE A 70 3.12 -14.98 2.40
CA PHE A 70 2.40 -16.12 1.83
C PHE A 70 3.21 -17.41 1.92
N SER A 71 4.50 -17.38 1.55
CA SER A 71 5.37 -18.55 1.65
C SER A 71 5.53 -19.02 3.10
N LEU A 72 5.66 -18.11 4.07
CA LEU A 72 5.70 -18.46 5.49
C LEU A 72 4.41 -19.16 5.92
N TYR A 73 3.26 -18.59 5.59
CA TYR A 73 1.97 -19.18 5.93
C TYR A 73 1.78 -20.55 5.27
N TRP A 74 2.18 -20.70 4.01
CA TRP A 74 2.16 -21.97 3.29
C TRP A 74 3.01 -23.04 4.00
N ILE A 75 4.23 -22.70 4.40
CA ILE A 75 5.15 -23.62 5.10
C ILE A 75 4.56 -24.03 6.45
N ASN A 76 4.10 -23.07 7.25
CA ASN A 76 3.53 -23.33 8.58
C ASN A 76 2.22 -24.12 8.53
N SER A 77 1.45 -24.00 7.46
CA SER A 77 0.19 -24.71 7.26
C SER A 77 0.34 -26.06 6.55
N ASN A 78 1.56 -26.50 6.23
CA ASN A 78 1.81 -27.67 5.40
C ASN A 78 1.00 -27.64 4.08
N GLY A 79 1.06 -26.51 3.36
CA GLY A 79 0.30 -26.32 2.12
C GLY A 79 -1.20 -26.24 2.33
N PHE A 80 -1.64 -25.55 3.39
CA PHE A 80 -3.03 -25.37 3.80
C PHE A 80 -3.77 -26.62 4.29
N GLN A 81 -3.04 -27.64 4.74
CA GLN A 81 -3.60 -28.91 5.20
C GLN A 81 -3.56 -29.09 6.73
N SER A 82 -2.81 -28.25 7.45
CA SER A 82 -2.62 -28.36 8.90
C SER A 82 -3.73 -27.69 9.71
N ASP A 83 -4.14 -28.33 10.81
CA ASP A 83 -5.05 -27.74 11.82
C ASP A 83 -4.47 -26.49 12.49
N TRP A 84 -3.16 -26.23 12.38
CA TRP A 84 -2.56 -24.98 12.83
C TRP A 84 -3.29 -23.74 12.27
N MET A 85 -3.87 -23.82 11.08
CA MET A 85 -4.64 -22.71 10.50
C MET A 85 -5.87 -22.31 11.33
N LYS A 86 -6.41 -23.24 12.12
CA LYS A 86 -7.57 -23.03 12.99
C LYS A 86 -7.19 -22.52 14.38
N SER A 87 -5.89 -22.58 14.73
CA SER A 87 -5.38 -22.02 15.98
C SER A 87 -5.40 -20.49 15.97
N GLY A 88 -5.39 -19.86 17.15
CA GLY A 88 -5.26 -18.42 17.30
C GLY A 88 -4.18 -17.77 16.42
N PRO A 89 -2.92 -18.25 16.41
CA PRO A 89 -1.89 -17.67 15.55
C PRO A 89 -2.15 -17.88 14.06
N GLY A 90 -2.66 -19.05 13.67
CA GLY A 90 -3.05 -19.33 12.28
C GLY A 90 -4.12 -18.34 11.79
N LEU A 91 -5.18 -18.16 12.58
CA LEU A 91 -6.25 -17.20 12.28
C LEU A 91 -5.72 -15.76 12.27
N GLY A 92 -4.91 -15.36 13.24
CA GLY A 92 -4.32 -14.02 13.31
C GLY A 92 -3.48 -13.68 12.08
N PHE A 93 -2.58 -14.58 11.66
CA PHE A 93 -1.79 -14.38 10.44
C PHE A 93 -2.65 -14.46 9.17
N GLY A 94 -3.65 -15.35 9.12
CA GLY A 94 -4.55 -15.48 7.97
C GLY A 94 -5.41 -14.23 7.74
N LEU A 95 -6.04 -13.72 8.80
CA LEU A 95 -6.80 -12.46 8.77
C LEU A 95 -5.88 -11.28 8.44
N GLY A 96 -4.66 -11.26 9.00
CA GLY A 96 -3.65 -10.27 8.67
C GLY A 96 -3.27 -10.29 7.18
N ALA A 97 -3.14 -11.48 6.59
CA ALA A 97 -2.88 -11.65 5.17
C ALA A 97 -4.03 -11.12 4.30
N VAL A 98 -5.28 -11.42 4.65
CA VAL A 98 -6.45 -10.86 3.95
C VAL A 98 -6.46 -9.33 4.02
N ALA A 99 -6.23 -8.75 5.20
CA ALA A 99 -6.13 -7.30 5.36
C ALA A 99 -4.98 -6.72 4.52
N ALA A 100 -3.81 -7.35 4.51
CA ALA A 100 -2.68 -6.91 3.70
C ALA A 100 -2.98 -6.96 2.18
N LEU A 101 -3.69 -7.98 1.70
CA LEU A 101 -4.10 -8.08 0.30
C LEU A 101 -5.11 -7.00 -0.09
N LEU A 102 -6.04 -6.64 0.79
CA LEU A 102 -6.93 -5.49 0.59
C LEU A 102 -6.13 -4.18 0.57
N GLY A 103 -5.17 -4.01 1.49
CA GLY A 103 -4.24 -2.88 1.49
C GLY A 103 -3.45 -2.77 0.17
N LEU A 104 -2.93 -3.89 -0.33
CA LEU A 104 -2.24 -3.95 -1.63
C LEU A 104 -3.16 -3.55 -2.78
N HIS A 105 -4.38 -4.06 -2.80
CA HIS A 105 -5.38 -3.70 -3.82
C HIS A 105 -5.61 -2.18 -3.88
N TYR A 106 -5.86 -1.54 -2.74
CA TYR A 106 -6.04 -0.09 -2.70
C TYR A 106 -4.76 0.68 -3.02
N GLY A 107 -3.59 0.17 -2.63
CA GLY A 107 -2.29 0.74 -2.99
C GLY A 107 -2.03 0.73 -4.50
N LEU A 108 -2.33 -0.38 -5.19
CA LEU A 108 -2.21 -0.47 -6.65
C LEU A 108 -3.19 0.49 -7.35
N LEU A 109 -4.42 0.59 -6.87
CA LEU A 109 -5.39 1.57 -7.37
C LEU A 109 -4.91 3.01 -7.15
N GLN A 110 -4.30 3.32 -6.00
CA GLN A 110 -3.74 4.62 -5.70
C GLN A 110 -2.58 4.98 -6.65
N ASN A 111 -1.68 4.04 -6.93
CA ASN A 111 -0.61 4.22 -7.91
C ASN A 111 -1.18 4.50 -9.31
N LYS A 112 -2.17 3.72 -9.76
CA LYS A 112 -2.84 3.92 -11.06
C LYS A 112 -3.50 5.29 -11.14
N ARG A 113 -4.24 5.71 -10.12
CA ARG A 113 -4.95 7.00 -10.06
C ARG A 113 -3.99 8.18 -9.96
N SER A 114 -2.87 8.04 -9.26
CA SER A 114 -1.84 9.08 -9.16
C SER A 114 -1.20 9.33 -10.53
N LYS A 115 -0.89 8.26 -11.28
CA LYS A 115 -0.41 8.37 -12.66
C LYS A 115 -1.45 9.04 -13.56
N ALA A 116 -2.73 8.67 -13.45
CA ALA A 116 -3.80 9.30 -14.23
C ALA A 116 -3.94 10.80 -13.92
N MET A 117 -3.81 11.20 -12.64
CA MET A 117 -3.82 12.60 -12.22
C MET A 117 -2.67 13.39 -12.84
N ILE A 118 -1.45 12.83 -12.78
CA ILE A 118 -0.25 13.45 -13.37
C ILE A 118 -0.43 13.63 -14.89
N GLN A 119 -0.87 12.58 -15.59
CA GLN A 119 -1.10 12.63 -17.03
C GLN A 119 -2.18 13.66 -17.41
N LEU A 120 -3.26 13.76 -16.63
CA LEU A 120 -4.28 14.77 -16.83
C LEU A 120 -3.72 16.19 -16.64
N GLY A 121 -2.90 16.40 -15.60
CA GLY A 121 -2.21 17.66 -15.36
C GLY A 121 -1.29 18.07 -16.52
N GLN A 122 -0.52 17.13 -17.06
CA GLN A 122 0.33 17.35 -18.23
C GLN A 122 -0.46 17.74 -19.48
N LYS A 123 -1.61 17.07 -19.72
CA LYS A 123 -2.49 17.41 -20.85
C LYS A 123 -3.06 18.83 -20.73
N ILE A 124 -3.50 19.21 -19.53
CA ILE A 124 -4.01 20.57 -19.26
C ILE A 124 -2.90 21.60 -19.46
N GLN A 125 -1.69 21.33 -18.97
CA GLN A 125 -0.56 22.24 -19.14
C GLN A 125 -0.19 22.41 -20.62
N ALA A 126 -0.17 21.31 -21.39
CA ALA A 126 0.11 21.34 -22.83
C ALA A 126 -1.00 22.04 -23.64
N GLN A 127 -2.23 22.05 -23.15
CA GLN A 127 -3.36 22.74 -23.79
C GLN A 127 -3.24 24.28 -23.73
N GLY A 128 -2.47 24.82 -22.77
CA GLY A 128 -2.23 26.27 -22.65
C GLY A 128 -3.47 27.12 -22.34
N SER A 129 -4.60 26.50 -21.99
CA SER A 129 -5.84 27.16 -21.60
C SER A 129 -6.40 26.57 -20.30
N PRO A 130 -7.29 27.28 -19.60
CA PRO A 130 -7.89 26.78 -18.36
C PRO A 130 -8.58 25.40 -18.55
N PRO A 131 -8.65 24.57 -17.50
CA PRO A 131 -9.27 23.25 -17.60
C PRO A 131 -10.72 23.32 -18.07
N THR A 132 -11.10 22.44 -19.02
CA THR A 132 -12.49 22.27 -19.44
C THR A 132 -13.34 21.71 -18.29
N ASP A 133 -14.67 21.81 -18.39
CA ASP A 133 -15.56 21.28 -17.34
C ASP A 133 -15.44 19.77 -17.15
N GLU A 134 -15.18 19.02 -18.22
CA GLU A 134 -14.91 17.58 -18.16
C GLU A 134 -13.59 17.27 -17.44
N GLN A 135 -12.56 18.08 -17.69
CA GLN A 135 -11.26 17.97 -17.01
C GLN A 135 -11.41 18.31 -15.52
N ARG A 136 -12.17 19.35 -15.17
CA ARG A 136 -12.47 19.71 -13.77
C ARG A 136 -13.20 18.57 -13.04
N LYS A 137 -14.23 17.98 -13.65
CA LYS A 137 -14.93 16.81 -13.09
C LYS A 137 -13.97 15.62 -12.90
N SER A 138 -13.09 15.38 -13.87
CA SER A 138 -12.11 14.29 -13.80
C SER A 138 -11.09 14.50 -12.68
N ILE A 139 -10.60 15.74 -12.48
CA ILE A 139 -9.72 16.10 -11.37
C ILE A 139 -10.42 15.82 -10.03
N GLN A 140 -11.64 16.33 -9.83
CA GLN A 140 -12.39 16.15 -8.59
C GLN A 140 -12.65 14.67 -8.29
N LYS A 141 -13.02 13.89 -9.32
CA LYS A 141 -13.20 12.44 -9.20
C LYS A 141 -11.91 11.74 -8.77
N LEU A 142 -10.79 12.02 -9.43
CA LEU A 142 -9.50 11.41 -9.09
C LEU A 142 -9.02 11.83 -7.70
N GLN A 143 -9.17 13.09 -7.31
CA GLN A 143 -8.84 13.57 -5.95
C GLN A 143 -9.63 12.81 -4.89
N THR A 144 -10.95 12.67 -5.08
CA THR A 144 -11.82 11.93 -4.15
C THR A 144 -11.41 10.46 -4.06
N GLN A 145 -11.16 9.82 -5.19
CA GLN A 145 -10.73 8.44 -5.25
C GLN A 145 -9.34 8.19 -4.63
N LEU A 146 -8.41 9.15 -4.75
CA LEU A 146 -7.11 9.10 -4.11
C LEU A 146 -7.23 9.25 -2.59
N LYS A 147 -8.05 10.20 -2.13
CA LYS A 147 -8.31 10.42 -0.70
C LYS A 147 -8.93 9.20 -0.04
N THR A 148 -10.02 8.68 -0.59
CA THR A 148 -10.71 7.49 -0.05
C THR A 148 -9.83 6.25 -0.17
N GLY A 149 -9.17 6.06 -1.30
CA GLY A 149 -8.25 4.93 -1.51
C GLY A 149 -7.09 4.92 -0.53
N GLY A 150 -6.46 6.08 -0.27
CA GLY A 150 -5.37 6.21 0.69
C GLY A 150 -5.80 5.89 2.13
N LYS A 151 -6.98 6.38 2.54
CA LYS A 151 -7.55 6.04 3.87
C LYS A 151 -7.80 4.55 4.02
N LEU A 152 -8.46 3.92 3.03
CA LEU A 152 -8.74 2.48 3.07
C LEU A 152 -7.44 1.67 3.09
N ASN A 153 -6.46 2.03 2.26
CA ASN A 153 -5.13 1.42 2.27
C ASN A 153 -4.50 1.48 3.67
N ALA A 154 -4.44 2.68 4.28
CA ALA A 154 -3.88 2.85 5.62
C ALA A 154 -4.61 2.03 6.68
N ILE A 155 -5.94 2.01 6.67
CA ILE A 155 -6.75 1.21 7.62
C ILE A 155 -6.43 -0.28 7.50
N PHE A 156 -6.43 -0.82 6.27
CA PHE A 156 -6.16 -2.23 6.05
C PHE A 156 -4.73 -2.62 6.41
N LEU A 157 -3.74 -1.76 6.15
CA LEU A 157 -2.36 -2.01 6.54
C LEU A 157 -2.11 -1.89 8.04
N LEU A 158 -2.80 -0.98 8.74
CA LEU A 158 -2.79 -0.93 10.20
C LEU A 158 -3.41 -2.20 10.80
N LEU A 159 -4.57 -2.60 10.28
CA LEU A 159 -5.24 -3.82 10.72
C LEU A 159 -4.35 -5.05 10.50
N ALA A 160 -3.74 -5.18 9.31
CA ALA A 160 -2.79 -6.24 9.03
C ALA A 160 -1.62 -6.24 10.00
N SER A 161 -1.03 -5.08 10.28
CA SER A 161 0.10 -4.93 11.20
C SER A 161 -0.27 -5.33 12.63
N ILE A 162 -1.44 -4.92 13.13
CA ILE A 162 -1.93 -5.28 14.47
C ILE A 162 -2.18 -6.78 14.57
N LEU A 163 -2.88 -7.36 13.58
CA LEU A 163 -3.17 -8.79 13.54
C LEU A 163 -1.87 -9.60 13.54
N MET A 164 -0.92 -9.28 12.65
CA MET A 164 0.35 -10.01 12.56
C MET A 164 1.23 -9.83 13.79
N ALA A 165 1.27 -8.64 14.39
CA ALA A 165 2.06 -8.38 15.59
C ALA A 165 1.53 -9.12 16.83
N THR A 166 0.20 -9.30 16.90
CA THR A 166 -0.47 -9.92 18.06
C THR A 166 -0.74 -11.41 17.88
N ALA A 167 -0.78 -11.93 16.64
CA ALA A 167 -1.18 -13.30 16.31
C ALA A 167 -0.49 -14.37 17.17
N ARG A 168 0.82 -14.22 17.45
CA ARG A 168 1.59 -15.18 18.26
C ARG A 168 1.10 -15.32 19.71
N PHE A 169 0.28 -14.39 20.20
CA PHE A 169 -0.24 -14.35 21.56
C PHE A 169 -1.70 -14.80 21.66
N TRP A 170 -2.32 -15.18 20.55
CA TRP A 170 -3.70 -15.67 20.54
C TRP A 170 -3.68 -17.13 21.01
N VAL A 171 -4.25 -17.42 22.18
CA VAL A 171 -4.12 -18.73 22.88
C VAL A 171 -5.37 -19.62 22.79
N PHE A 172 -6.29 -19.30 21.89
CA PHE A 172 -7.51 -20.07 21.64
C PHE A 172 -7.40 -20.96 20.40
#